data_AF-A0A7C2B9G7-F1
#
_entry.id   AF-A0A7C2B9G7-F1
#
_cell.length_a   1.000
_cell.length_b   1.000
_cell.length_c   1.000
_cell.angle_alpha   90.00
_cell.angle_beta   90.00
_cell.angle_gamma   90.00
#
_symmetry.space_group_name_H-M   'P 1'
#
loop_
_entity.id
_entity.type
_entity.pdbx_description
1 polymer ?
#
loop_
_entity_poly.entity_id
_entity_poly.type
_entity_poly.pdbx_seq_one_letter_code
_entity_poly.pdbx_strand_id
1 'polypeptide(L)'
;MVKLPVSDKKSSYGMKPHIKKAYYPAKLLSVEPFKDKAGNLKEGKYGHQLIFQFAIFKPNPETNAPSEPMIYNTEEGSDIETPVIISKWVYYEYKSNKEGQPEFQTAITPNSAITKLLKTLGWTFSADGDVDPEDFVGNWVEVDVGDYEYKDDEGNLIKASTISGVHEYEGPKVSDKIKDVKKSENKKVSKQVKHSSLSEDNAKKIAEFKDLNKKGLLTNEGLKQVLEQLEN
;
A
#
# COMPACT_ATOMS: atom_id res chain seq x y z
N MET A 1 -35.27 -3.71 15.16
CA MET A 1 -34.00 -3.32 14.49
C MET A 1 -33.00 -2.89 15.55
N VAL A 2 -31.87 -3.59 15.67
CA VAL A 2 -30.81 -3.23 16.63
C VAL A 2 -30.05 -2.03 16.07
N LYS A 3 -30.05 -0.91 16.81
CA LYS A 3 -29.25 0.26 16.46
C LYS A 3 -27.78 -0.01 16.80
N LEU A 4 -26.89 0.27 15.84
CA LEU A 4 -25.45 0.11 16.00
C LEU A 4 -24.85 1.35 16.69
N PRO A 5 -23.83 1.19 17.55
CA PRO A 5 -23.12 2.31 18.15
C PRO A 5 -22.31 3.07 17.09
N VAL A 6 -22.34 4.40 17.18
CA VAL A 6 -21.54 5.32 16.38
C VAL A 6 -20.26 5.68 17.15
N SER A 7 -19.14 5.80 16.42
CA SER A 7 -17.86 6.27 16.97
C SER A 7 -17.56 7.67 16.44
N ASP A 8 -17.03 8.52 17.31
CA ASP A 8 -16.46 9.83 17.04
C ASP A 8 -15.03 9.76 16.46
N LYS A 9 -14.43 8.56 16.42
CA LYS A 9 -13.12 8.35 15.82
C LYS A 9 -13.23 8.39 14.30
N LYS A 10 -12.69 9.46 13.71
CA LYS A 10 -12.48 9.55 12.26
C LYS A 10 -11.54 8.42 11.85
N SER A 11 -11.93 7.68 10.81
CA SER A 11 -11.01 6.78 10.09
C SER A 11 -9.91 7.66 9.50
N SER A 12 -8.78 7.81 10.17
CA SER A 12 -7.58 8.34 9.52
C SER A 12 -7.18 7.29 8.49
N TYR A 13 -7.68 7.44 7.26
CA TYR A 13 -6.87 7.05 6.12
C TYR A 13 -5.58 7.85 6.31
N GLY A 14 -4.54 7.20 6.85
CA GLY A 14 -3.32 7.87 7.29
C GLY A 14 -2.85 8.87 6.24
N MET A 15 -2.36 10.03 6.68
CA MET A 15 -1.93 11.10 5.80
C MET A 15 -1.12 10.50 4.64
N LYS A 16 -1.64 10.66 3.44
CA LYS A 16 -0.91 10.22 2.25
C LYS A 16 0.32 11.12 2.11
N PRO A 17 1.49 10.55 1.78
CA PRO A 17 2.71 11.33 1.74
C PRO A 17 2.57 12.44 0.70
N HIS A 18 3.06 13.63 1.05
CA HIS A 18 3.20 14.76 0.15
C HIS A 18 4.67 15.18 0.12
N ILE A 19 5.30 14.97 -1.02
CA ILE A 19 6.69 15.29 -1.31
C ILE A 19 6.75 16.24 -2.51
N LYS A 20 7.84 17.00 -2.63
CA LYS A 20 8.02 17.98 -3.69
C LYS A 20 7.92 17.32 -5.07
N LYS A 21 7.21 17.95 -6.02
CA LYS A 21 7.21 17.53 -7.43
C LYS A 21 8.62 17.51 -8.01
N ALA A 22 9.04 16.35 -8.50
CA ALA A 22 10.29 16.15 -9.21
C ALA A 22 10.35 14.70 -9.73
N TYR A 23 11.40 14.40 -10.46
CA TYR A 23 11.82 13.04 -10.75
C TYR A 23 12.60 12.48 -9.55
N TYR A 24 12.28 11.25 -9.16
CA TYR A 24 12.98 10.57 -8.07
C TYR A 24 13.38 9.15 -8.46
N PRO A 25 14.56 8.67 -7.99
CA PRO A 25 14.85 7.25 -8.01
C PRO A 25 13.85 6.50 -7.13
N ALA A 26 13.30 5.42 -7.65
CA ALA A 26 12.36 4.60 -6.92
C ALA A 26 12.60 3.11 -7.18
N LYS A 27 12.28 2.30 -6.16
CA LYS A 27 12.38 0.85 -6.22
C LYS A 27 11.00 0.23 -6.17
N LEU A 28 10.68 -0.67 -7.09
CA LEU A 28 9.42 -1.42 -7.05
C LEU A 28 9.44 -2.37 -5.84
N LEU A 29 8.46 -2.24 -4.94
CA LEU A 29 8.37 -3.05 -3.72
C LEU A 29 7.41 -4.22 -3.85
N SER A 30 6.30 -4.02 -4.54
CA SER A 30 5.27 -5.05 -4.71
C SER A 30 4.37 -4.71 -5.89
N VAL A 31 3.82 -5.76 -6.50
CA VAL A 31 2.72 -5.68 -7.43
C VAL A 31 1.57 -6.49 -6.86
N GLU A 32 0.38 -5.90 -6.75
CA GLU A 32 -0.78 -6.62 -6.20
C GLU A 32 -2.05 -6.33 -7.00
N PRO A 33 -2.99 -7.29 -7.09
CA PRO A 33 -4.30 -7.00 -7.65
C PRO A 33 -5.06 -6.01 -6.77
N PHE A 34 -5.83 -5.12 -7.39
CA PHE A 34 -6.77 -4.30 -6.64
C PHE A 34 -7.87 -5.18 -6.07
N LYS A 35 -7.99 -5.19 -4.74
CA LYS A 35 -8.93 -6.02 -3.99
C LYS A 35 -9.85 -5.19 -3.12
N ASP A 36 -11.04 -5.72 -2.85
CA ASP A 36 -11.96 -5.17 -1.86
C ASP A 36 -11.50 -5.48 -0.42
N LYS A 37 -12.25 -5.03 0.59
CA LYS A 37 -11.94 -5.27 2.01
C LYS A 37 -12.00 -6.76 2.40
N ALA A 38 -12.70 -7.59 1.63
CA ALA A 38 -12.81 -9.02 1.85
C ALA A 38 -11.68 -9.80 1.15
N GLY A 39 -10.87 -9.15 0.32
CA GLY A 39 -9.77 -9.75 -0.43
C GLY A 39 -10.18 -10.26 -1.82
N ASN A 40 -11.40 -10.00 -2.27
CA ASN A 40 -11.84 -10.36 -3.62
C ASN A 40 -11.31 -9.36 -4.64
N LEU A 41 -11.07 -9.82 -5.86
CA LEU A 41 -10.72 -8.93 -6.97
C LEU A 41 -11.80 -7.84 -7.12
N LYS A 42 -11.35 -6.60 -7.13
CA LYS A 42 -12.22 -5.44 -7.30
C LYS A 42 -12.05 -4.91 -8.71
N GLU A 43 -13.18 -4.82 -9.38
CA GLU A 43 -13.27 -4.24 -10.70
C GLU A 43 -13.24 -2.70 -10.61
N GLY A 44 -12.34 -2.10 -11.37
CA GLY A 44 -12.29 -0.66 -11.60
C GLY A 44 -13.29 -0.23 -12.66
N LYS A 45 -13.28 1.06 -13.01
CA LYS A 45 -14.22 1.63 -14.00
C LYS A 45 -14.21 0.89 -15.34
N TYR A 46 -13.04 0.40 -15.76
CA TYR A 46 -12.83 -0.17 -17.09
C TYR A 46 -12.37 -1.63 -17.09
N GLY A 47 -12.21 -2.27 -15.92
CA GLY A 47 -11.70 -3.64 -15.80
C GLY A 47 -10.84 -3.83 -14.54
N HIS A 48 -10.02 -4.89 -14.51
CA HIS A 48 -9.19 -5.21 -13.35
C HIS A 48 -7.84 -4.48 -13.37
N GLN A 49 -7.39 -4.07 -12.18
CA GLN A 49 -6.19 -3.25 -12.00
C GLN A 49 -5.15 -3.97 -11.15
N LEU A 50 -3.89 -3.73 -11.50
CA LEU A 50 -2.73 -3.97 -10.64
C LEU A 50 -2.30 -2.66 -9.98
N ILE A 51 -1.77 -2.80 -8.76
CA ILE A 51 -1.21 -1.72 -7.95
C ILE A 51 0.29 -1.99 -7.82
N PHE A 52 1.09 -1.14 -8.46
CA PHE A 52 2.55 -1.15 -8.34
C PHE A 52 2.93 -0.18 -7.24
N GLN A 53 3.62 -0.65 -6.20
CA GLN A 53 4.04 0.18 -5.06
C GLN A 53 5.53 0.50 -5.15
N PHE A 54 5.87 1.78 -5.18
CA PHE A 54 7.25 2.25 -5.32
C PHE A 54 7.71 2.93 -4.03
N ALA A 55 8.84 2.48 -3.48
CA ALA A 55 9.56 3.24 -2.47
C ALA A 55 10.35 4.36 -3.13
N ILE A 56 10.20 5.58 -2.61
CA ILE A 56 10.90 6.76 -3.11
C ILE A 56 12.21 6.93 -2.35
N PHE A 57 13.30 7.20 -3.06
CA PHE A 57 14.62 7.44 -2.49
C PHE A 57 15.06 8.89 -2.74
N LYS A 58 15.82 9.45 -1.80
CA LYS A 58 16.51 10.72 -2.00
C LYS A 58 17.68 10.49 -2.96
N PRO A 59 17.89 11.37 -3.95
CA PRO A 59 19.14 11.39 -4.69
C PRO A 59 20.26 11.94 -3.79
N ASN A 60 21.44 11.33 -3.85
CA ASN A 60 22.65 11.87 -3.26
C ASN A 60 23.02 13.18 -4.00
N PRO A 61 23.27 14.29 -3.31
CA PRO A 61 23.50 15.59 -3.96
C PRO A 61 24.81 15.66 -4.76
N GLU A 62 25.78 14.79 -4.48
CA GLU A 62 27.08 14.77 -5.16
C GLU A 62 27.09 13.82 -6.35
N THR A 63 26.41 12.69 -6.24
CA THR A 63 26.47 11.60 -7.23
C THR A 63 25.19 11.43 -8.02
N ASN A 64 24.05 11.98 -7.56
CA ASN A 64 22.69 11.66 -8.01
C ASN A 64 22.27 10.19 -7.86
N ALA A 65 23.12 9.34 -7.28
CA ALA A 65 22.76 7.96 -6.96
C ALA A 65 21.70 7.94 -5.84
N PRO A 66 20.83 6.94 -5.76
CA PRO A 66 19.90 6.84 -4.64
C PRO A 66 20.73 6.67 -3.35
N SER A 67 20.38 7.39 -2.28
CA SER A 67 21.13 7.35 -1.02
C SER A 67 20.35 6.67 0.10
N GLU A 68 19.18 7.20 0.42
CA GLU A 68 18.34 6.73 1.51
C GLU A 68 16.85 6.81 1.13
N PRO A 69 16.00 5.96 1.74
CA PRO A 69 14.56 6.08 1.59
C PRO A 69 14.10 7.48 2.00
N MET A 70 13.22 8.08 1.20
CA MET A 70 12.53 9.27 1.64
C MET A 70 11.57 8.90 2.78
N ILE A 71 11.61 9.65 3.87
CA ILE A 71 10.80 9.41 5.07
C ILE A 71 9.81 10.57 5.24
N TYR A 72 8.61 10.26 5.74
CA TYR A 72 7.64 11.26 6.17
C TYR A 72 7.10 10.91 7.58
N ASN A 73 6.70 11.95 8.31
CA ASN A 73 6.08 11.80 9.63
C ASN A 73 4.57 11.66 9.43
N THR A 74 3.99 10.62 10.05
CA THR A 74 2.58 10.30 9.84
C THR A 74 1.62 11.21 10.60
N GLU A 75 2.09 11.86 11.66
CA GLU A 75 1.33 12.80 12.51
C GLU A 75 2.25 13.89 13.05
N GLU A 76 1.71 15.11 13.22
CA GLU A 76 2.45 16.25 13.77
C GLU A 76 2.81 15.96 15.25
N GLY A 77 4.11 15.91 15.56
CA GLY A 77 4.62 15.53 16.90
C GLY A 77 4.82 14.03 17.13
N SER A 78 4.66 13.19 16.10
CA SER A 78 4.98 11.75 16.17
C SER A 78 6.43 11.47 15.76
N ASP A 79 7.11 10.62 16.53
CA ASP A 79 8.45 10.08 16.22
C ASP A 79 8.39 8.91 15.22
N ILE A 80 7.21 8.64 14.63
CA ILE A 80 7.01 7.53 13.69
C ILE A 80 7.45 7.97 12.29
N GLU A 81 8.70 7.64 11.98
CA GLU A 81 9.29 7.76 10.66
C GLU A 81 8.83 6.63 9.73
N THR A 82 8.10 6.97 8.66
CA THR A 82 7.61 5.99 7.68
C THR A 82 8.20 6.27 6.29
N PRO A 83 8.69 5.24 5.55
CA PRO A 83 9.10 5.42 4.17
C PRO A 83 7.97 5.93 3.26
N VAL A 84 8.30 6.86 2.38
CA VAL A 84 7.38 7.35 1.35
C VAL A 84 7.22 6.26 0.29
N ILE A 85 6.02 5.69 0.26
CA ILE A 85 5.59 4.69 -0.73
C ILE A 85 4.45 5.30 -1.54
N ILE A 86 4.63 5.37 -2.86
CA ILE A 86 3.62 5.89 -3.78
C ILE A 86 3.19 4.77 -4.72
N SER A 87 1.88 4.66 -4.96
CA SER A 87 1.30 3.59 -5.79
C SER A 87 0.93 4.10 -7.18
N LYS A 88 1.23 3.30 -8.21
CA LYS A 88 0.74 3.48 -9.58
C LYS A 88 -0.26 2.38 -9.91
N TRP A 89 -1.41 2.78 -10.43
CA TRP A 89 -2.52 1.88 -10.73
C TRP A 89 -2.62 1.71 -12.24
N VAL A 90 -2.62 0.46 -12.72
CA VAL A 90 -2.68 0.17 -14.15
C VAL A 90 -3.62 -0.99 -14.41
N TYR A 91 -4.42 -0.91 -15.47
CA TYR A 91 -5.27 -2.02 -15.88
C TYR A 91 -4.43 -3.14 -16.49
N TYR A 92 -4.67 -4.38 -16.06
CA TYR A 92 -4.14 -5.58 -16.71
C TYR A 92 -5.21 -6.31 -17.54
N GLU A 93 -6.48 -6.00 -17.30
CA GLU A 93 -7.61 -6.45 -18.10
C GLU A 93 -8.62 -5.31 -18.30
N TYR A 94 -9.27 -5.30 -19.46
CA TYR A 94 -10.38 -4.41 -19.77
C TYR A 94 -11.67 -5.21 -19.95
N LYS A 95 -12.80 -4.60 -19.60
CA LYS A 95 -14.12 -5.15 -19.97
C LYS A 95 -14.24 -5.22 -21.49
N SER A 96 -14.73 -6.34 -21.99
CA SER A 96 -15.15 -6.48 -23.36
C SER A 96 -16.57 -5.96 -23.54
N ASN A 97 -16.79 -5.21 -24.61
CA ASN A 97 -18.11 -4.71 -24.99
C ASN A 97 -18.65 -5.48 -26.22
N LYS A 98 -18.00 -6.58 -26.62
CA LYS A 98 -18.32 -7.32 -27.85
C LYS A 98 -19.05 -8.60 -27.52
N GLU A 99 -20.19 -8.79 -28.18
CA GLU A 99 -20.98 -10.02 -28.10
C GLU A 99 -20.17 -11.22 -28.61
N GLY A 100 -20.21 -12.34 -27.87
CA GLY A 100 -19.45 -13.55 -28.20
C GLY A 100 -17.96 -13.54 -27.83
N GLN A 101 -17.46 -12.50 -27.16
CA GLN A 101 -16.10 -12.46 -26.62
C GLN A 101 -16.07 -12.71 -25.10
N PRO A 102 -14.91 -13.12 -24.53
CA PRO A 102 -14.73 -13.17 -23.08
C PRO A 102 -15.11 -11.85 -22.42
N GLU A 103 -15.68 -11.90 -21.22
CA GLU A 103 -16.12 -10.71 -20.46
C GLU A 103 -14.96 -9.73 -20.21
N PHE A 104 -13.75 -10.25 -20.07
CA PHE A 104 -12.52 -9.47 -19.93
C PHE A 104 -11.50 -9.85 -21.00
N GLN A 105 -10.76 -8.86 -21.48
CA GLN A 105 -9.65 -9.02 -22.41
C GLN A 105 -8.37 -8.45 -21.81
N THR A 106 -7.22 -9.04 -22.13
CA THR A 106 -5.93 -8.54 -21.64
C THR A 106 -5.68 -7.09 -22.06
N ALA A 107 -5.17 -6.29 -21.13
CA ALA A 107 -4.68 -4.95 -21.40
C ALA A 107 -3.22 -4.95 -21.89
N ILE A 108 -2.52 -6.09 -21.83
CA ILE A 108 -1.11 -6.23 -22.22
C ILE A 108 -1.01 -6.30 -23.75
N THR A 109 -0.77 -5.14 -24.36
CA THR A 109 -0.63 -4.97 -25.82
C THR A 109 0.57 -4.05 -26.09
N PRO A 110 1.19 -4.04 -27.29
CA PRO A 110 2.48 -3.38 -27.51
C PRO A 110 2.62 -1.92 -27.04
N ASN A 111 1.51 -1.17 -26.99
CA ASN A 111 1.48 0.25 -26.68
C ASN A 111 0.63 0.62 -25.44
N SER A 112 0.14 -0.36 -24.69
CA SER A 112 -0.67 -0.08 -23.50
C SER A 112 0.14 0.46 -22.33
N ALA A 113 -0.56 1.08 -21.36
CA ALA A 113 0.07 1.63 -20.17
C ALA A 113 0.81 0.55 -19.35
N ILE A 114 0.24 -0.65 -19.21
CA ILE A 114 0.86 -1.76 -18.47
C ILE A 114 2.11 -2.26 -19.20
N THR A 115 2.08 -2.40 -20.52
CA THR A 115 3.24 -2.81 -21.30
C THR A 115 4.37 -1.80 -21.21
N LYS A 116 4.07 -0.49 -21.27
CA LYS A 116 5.07 0.55 -21.09
C LYS A 116 5.70 0.50 -19.70
N LEU A 117 4.90 0.34 -18.65
CA LEU A 117 5.40 0.20 -17.29
C LEU A 117 6.29 -1.03 -17.11
N LEU A 118 5.86 -2.18 -17.62
CA LEU A 118 6.65 -3.43 -17.55
C LEU A 118 7.95 -3.31 -18.34
N LYS A 119 7.95 -2.67 -19.52
CA LYS A 119 9.17 -2.40 -20.29
C LYS A 119 10.15 -1.54 -19.51
N THR A 120 9.67 -0.46 -18.90
CA THR A 120 10.46 0.39 -18.01
C THR A 120 11.07 -0.39 -16.84
N LEU A 121 10.37 -1.43 -16.37
CA LEU A 121 10.85 -2.33 -15.33
C LEU A 121 11.81 -3.42 -15.84
N GLY A 122 12.17 -3.42 -17.14
CA GLY A 122 13.12 -4.36 -17.74
C GLY A 122 12.49 -5.48 -18.56
N TRP A 123 11.16 -5.49 -18.76
CA TRP A 123 10.52 -6.49 -19.60
C TRP A 123 10.77 -6.25 -21.09
N THR A 124 11.12 -7.30 -21.83
CA THR A 124 11.07 -7.28 -23.30
C THR A 124 9.74 -7.87 -23.76
N PHE A 125 8.88 -7.03 -24.36
CA PHE A 125 7.56 -7.48 -24.83
C PHE A 125 7.68 -8.63 -25.83
N SER A 126 6.90 -9.69 -25.60
CA SER A 126 6.69 -10.80 -26.52
C SER A 126 5.19 -11.09 -26.60
N ALA A 127 4.69 -11.39 -27.80
CA ALA A 127 3.30 -11.81 -28.00
C ALA A 127 3.09 -13.31 -27.73
N ASP A 128 4.18 -14.09 -27.68
CA ASP A 128 4.16 -15.55 -27.60
C ASP A 128 4.52 -16.07 -26.20
N GLY A 129 4.74 -15.17 -25.23
CA GLY A 129 5.15 -15.52 -23.87
C GLY A 129 4.32 -14.80 -22.81
N ASP A 130 4.25 -15.42 -21.64
CA ASP A 130 3.63 -14.83 -20.46
C ASP A 130 4.58 -13.84 -19.78
N VAL A 131 4.02 -12.95 -18.96
CA VAL A 131 4.78 -12.03 -18.11
C VAL A 131 4.22 -12.09 -16.70
N ASP A 132 5.09 -12.28 -15.72
CA ASP A 132 4.75 -12.15 -14.31
C ASP A 132 5.25 -10.78 -13.79
N PRO A 133 4.37 -9.83 -13.46
CA PRO A 133 4.76 -8.55 -12.89
C PRO A 133 5.55 -8.66 -11.57
N GLU A 134 5.43 -9.75 -10.82
CA GLU A 134 6.18 -9.95 -9.57
C GLU A 134 7.68 -10.18 -9.82
N ASP A 135 8.07 -10.69 -11.00
CA ASP A 135 9.48 -10.90 -11.37
C ASP A 135 10.31 -9.60 -11.39
N PHE A 136 9.64 -8.45 -11.50
CA PHE A 136 10.30 -7.15 -11.55
C PHE A 136 10.40 -6.45 -10.18
N VAL A 137 9.88 -7.07 -9.11
CA VAL A 137 10.01 -6.53 -7.76
C VAL A 137 11.50 -6.39 -7.40
N GLY A 138 11.87 -5.22 -6.92
CA GLY A 138 13.25 -4.84 -6.64
C GLY A 138 13.94 -4.04 -7.74
N ASN A 139 13.36 -3.97 -8.94
CA ASN A 139 13.91 -3.17 -10.03
C ASN A 139 13.78 -1.67 -9.74
N TRP A 140 14.78 -0.93 -10.22
CA TRP A 140 14.88 0.51 -10.08
C TRP A 140 14.31 1.20 -11.30
N VAL A 141 13.59 2.29 -11.04
CA VAL A 141 12.99 3.17 -12.05
C VAL A 141 13.19 4.61 -11.60
N GLU A 142 12.93 5.53 -12.52
CA GLU A 142 12.71 6.93 -12.17
C GLU A 142 11.21 7.23 -12.24
N VAL A 143 10.66 7.83 -11.18
CA VAL A 143 9.24 8.21 -11.13
C VAL A 143 9.09 9.72 -11.20
N ASP A 144 8.19 10.17 -12.07
CA ASP A 144 7.74 11.56 -12.09
C ASP A 144 6.65 11.73 -11.03
N VAL A 145 6.98 12.44 -9.96
CA VAL A 145 6.07 12.69 -8.85
C VAL A 145 5.34 14.00 -9.07
N GLY A 146 4.01 13.89 -9.18
CA GLY A 146 3.08 15.00 -9.21
C GLY A 146 2.30 15.15 -7.91
N ASP A 147 1.38 16.11 -7.91
CA ASP A 147 0.38 16.26 -6.85
C ASP A 147 -0.97 15.80 -7.38
N TYR A 148 -1.78 15.27 -6.48
CA TYR A 148 -3.22 15.25 -6.67
C TYR A 148 -3.91 15.84 -5.45
N GLU A 149 -5.04 16.48 -5.69
CA GLU A 149 -5.84 17.10 -4.65
C GLU A 149 -7.11 16.26 -4.45
N TYR A 150 -7.49 16.04 -3.20
CA TYR A 150 -8.74 15.40 -2.85
C TYR A 150 -9.38 16.11 -1.68
N LYS A 151 -10.70 16.00 -1.55
CA LYS A 151 -11.40 16.48 -0.36
C LYS A 151 -11.42 15.36 0.67
N ASP A 152 -11.05 15.67 1.91
CA ASP A 152 -11.31 14.76 3.03
C ASP A 152 -12.82 14.70 3.34
N ASP A 153 -13.19 13.89 4.33
CA ASP A 153 -14.58 13.69 4.75
C ASP A 153 -15.22 14.98 5.34
N GLU A 154 -14.41 15.99 5.64
CA GLU A 154 -14.81 17.32 6.15
C GLU A 154 -14.87 18.38 5.04
N GLY A 155 -14.52 18.01 3.80
CA GLY A 155 -14.51 18.90 2.65
C GLY A 155 -13.23 19.73 2.51
N ASN A 156 -12.23 19.54 3.36
CA ASN A 156 -10.94 20.21 3.26
C ASN A 156 -10.14 19.66 2.08
N LEU A 157 -9.49 20.55 1.34
CA LEU A 157 -8.64 20.17 0.22
C LEU A 157 -7.29 19.67 0.76
N ILE A 158 -7.03 18.38 0.60
CA ILE A 158 -5.77 17.72 0.95
C ILE A 158 -4.96 17.48 -0.32
N LYS A 159 -3.66 17.80 -0.25
CA LYS A 159 -2.67 17.48 -1.29
C LYS A 159 -1.95 16.20 -0.92
N ALA A 160 -1.75 15.33 -1.89
CA ALA A 160 -0.92 14.14 -1.74
C ALA A 160 -0.15 13.87 -3.03
N SER A 161 0.96 13.15 -2.91
CA SER A 161 1.79 12.82 -4.06
C SER A 161 1.21 11.66 -4.87
N THR A 162 1.39 11.72 -6.18
CA THR A 162 1.03 10.67 -7.14
C THR A 162 2.15 10.47 -8.15
N ILE A 163 2.13 9.33 -8.85
CA ILE A 163 3.06 9.06 -9.94
C ILE A 163 2.37 9.41 -11.26
N SER A 164 2.80 10.47 -11.93
CA SER A 164 2.35 10.83 -13.29
C SER A 164 2.96 9.88 -14.32
N GLY A 165 4.27 9.63 -14.23
CA GLY A 165 5.05 8.81 -15.16
C GLY A 165 6.05 7.89 -14.46
N VAL A 166 6.43 6.81 -15.15
CA VAL A 166 7.50 5.88 -14.73
C VAL A 166 8.44 5.70 -15.92
N HIS A 167 9.72 5.93 -15.68
CA HIS A 167 10.79 5.97 -16.67
C HIS A 167 11.91 5.01 -16.29
N GLU A 168 12.69 4.56 -17.28
CA GLU A 168 13.86 3.73 -17.03
C GLU A 168 14.82 4.48 -16.12
N TYR A 169 15.45 3.77 -15.20
CA TYR A 169 16.43 4.40 -14.33
C TYR A 169 17.74 4.62 -15.09
N GLU A 170 18.01 5.86 -15.46
CA GLU A 170 19.24 6.28 -16.17
C GLU A 170 20.34 6.81 -15.23
N GLY A 171 20.11 6.76 -13.92
CA GLY A 171 21.05 7.28 -12.92
C GLY A 171 22.26 6.37 -12.65
N PRO A 172 23.18 6.81 -11.77
CA PRO A 172 24.37 6.03 -11.44
C PRO A 172 24.04 4.68 -10.81
N LYS A 173 24.99 3.73 -10.89
CA LYS A 173 24.82 2.40 -10.30
C LYS A 173 24.44 2.51 -8.83
N VAL A 174 23.34 1.85 -8.48
CA VAL A 174 22.83 1.78 -7.12
C VAL A 174 23.79 0.97 -6.24
N SER A 175 24.11 1.51 -5.06
CA SER A 175 24.96 0.83 -4.09
C SER A 175 24.20 -0.30 -3.40
N ASP A 176 24.84 -1.46 -3.25
CA ASP A 176 24.28 -2.61 -2.50
C ASP A 176 24.07 -2.31 -1.00
N LYS A 177 24.60 -1.19 -0.50
CA LYS A 177 24.51 -0.78 0.91
C LYS A 177 23.26 0.06 1.22
N ILE A 178 22.44 0.39 0.23
CA ILE A 178 21.22 1.17 0.47
C ILE A 178 20.25 0.36 1.33
N LYS A 179 19.72 0.99 2.37
CA LYS A 179 18.74 0.38 3.26
C LYS A 179 17.52 -0.05 2.46
N ASP A 180 17.19 -1.33 2.53
CA ASP A 180 16.02 -1.86 1.84
C ASP A 180 14.73 -1.41 2.53
N VAL A 181 13.70 -1.11 1.72
CA VAL A 181 12.39 -0.71 2.23
C VAL A 181 11.48 -1.92 2.12
N LYS A 182 11.02 -2.43 3.26
CA LYS A 182 9.96 -3.44 3.26
C LYS A 182 8.62 -2.74 3.15
N LYS A 183 7.72 -3.30 2.35
CA LYS A 183 6.31 -2.96 2.41
C LYS A 183 5.83 -3.12 3.87
N SER A 184 5.13 -2.12 4.39
CA SER A 184 4.40 -2.32 5.65
C SER A 184 3.37 -3.41 5.37
N GLU A 185 3.51 -4.56 6.04
CA GLU A 185 2.41 -5.51 6.08
C GLU A 185 1.21 -4.72 6.59
N ASN A 186 0.13 -4.68 5.79
CA ASN A 186 -1.16 -4.28 6.31
C ASN A 186 -1.42 -5.22 7.48
N LYS A 187 -1.09 -4.81 8.71
CA LYS A 187 -1.58 -5.47 9.91
C LYS A 187 -3.07 -5.48 9.70
N LYS A 188 -3.63 -6.66 9.37
CA LYS A 188 -5.04 -6.92 9.54
C LYS A 188 -5.32 -6.37 10.93
N VAL A 189 -6.16 -5.34 11.02
CA VAL A 189 -6.73 -4.94 12.30
C VAL A 189 -7.44 -6.21 12.77
N SER A 190 -6.76 -6.96 13.62
CA SER A 190 -7.19 -8.26 14.07
C SER A 190 -8.42 -8.00 14.91
N LYS A 191 -9.58 -8.33 14.33
CA LYS A 191 -10.88 -8.47 14.99
C LYS A 191 -11.07 -7.52 16.17
N GLN A 192 -11.75 -6.40 15.92
CA GLN A 192 -12.54 -5.78 16.97
C GLN A 192 -13.44 -6.89 17.55
N VAL A 193 -13.18 -7.27 18.79
CA VAL A 193 -13.92 -8.35 19.48
C VAL A 193 -15.38 -7.93 19.50
N LYS A 194 -16.22 -8.69 18.80
CA LYS A 194 -17.67 -8.54 18.89
C LYS A 194 -18.05 -8.79 20.35
N HIS A 195 -18.69 -7.81 20.99
CA HIS A 195 -19.40 -8.02 22.24
C HIS A 195 -20.57 -8.99 21.99
N SER A 196 -20.34 -10.27 22.21
CA SER A 196 -21.41 -11.19 22.59
C SER A 196 -21.41 -11.27 24.10
N SER A 197 -22.44 -10.67 24.69
CA SER A 197 -23.07 -11.00 25.99
C SER A 197 -22.21 -11.72 27.02
N LEU A 198 -21.98 -11.02 28.14
CA LEU A 198 -21.50 -11.54 29.40
C LEU A 198 -22.27 -12.81 29.82
N SER A 199 -21.55 -13.93 29.91
CA SER A 199 -21.76 -14.95 30.94
C SER A 199 -20.46 -15.73 31.19
N GLU A 200 -20.07 -15.78 32.46
CA GLU A 200 -19.27 -16.79 33.17
C GLU A 200 -18.08 -17.42 32.42
N ASP A 201 -16.87 -16.84 32.57
CA ASP A 201 -15.70 -17.48 33.22
C ASP A 201 -14.45 -16.57 33.10
N ASN A 202 -14.35 -15.54 33.95
CA ASN A 202 -13.30 -14.50 33.83
C ASN A 202 -11.88 -15.08 34.01
N ALA A 203 -11.72 -16.16 34.77
CA ALA A 203 -10.44 -16.80 35.00
C ALA A 203 -9.82 -17.37 33.70
N LYS A 204 -10.66 -17.96 32.82
CA LYS A 204 -10.20 -18.53 31.55
C LYS A 204 -9.80 -17.45 30.55
N LYS A 205 -10.57 -16.35 30.51
CA LYS A 205 -10.27 -15.18 29.67
C LYS A 205 -8.96 -14.51 30.09
N ILE A 206 -8.74 -14.33 31.39
CA ILE A 206 -7.48 -13.76 31.90
C ILE A 206 -6.27 -14.62 31.49
N ALA A 207 -6.41 -15.95 31.55
CA ALA A 207 -5.35 -16.87 31.11
C ALA A 207 -5.08 -16.74 29.60
N GLU A 208 -6.12 -16.64 28.77
CA GLU A 208 -6.00 -16.44 27.33
C GLU A 208 -5.32 -15.10 26.99
N PHE A 209 -5.68 -14.00 27.67
CA PHE A 209 -5.04 -12.69 27.44
C PHE A 209 -3.57 -12.65 27.89
N LYS A 210 -3.22 -13.34 28.99
CA LYS A 210 -1.82 -13.49 29.41
C LYS A 210 -1.01 -14.32 28.40
N ASP A 211 -1.60 -15.37 27.82
CA ASP A 211 -0.96 -16.18 26.78
C ASP A 211 -0.76 -15.37 25.48
N LEU A 212 -1.74 -14.55 25.08
CA LEU A 212 -1.62 -13.63 23.94
C LEU A 212 -0.52 -12.58 24.14
N ASN A 213 -0.35 -12.07 25.36
CA ASN A 213 0.73 -11.15 25.68
C ASN A 213 2.11 -11.86 25.61
N LYS A 214 2.22 -13.08 26.15
CA LYS A 214 3.44 -13.91 26.03
C LYS A 214 3.79 -14.23 24.58
N LYS A 215 2.79 -14.39 23.71
CA LYS A 215 2.96 -14.62 22.27
C LYS A 215 3.26 -13.34 21.48
N GLY A 216 3.35 -12.17 22.14
CA GLY A 216 3.59 -10.88 21.49
C GLY A 216 2.40 -10.35 20.69
N LEU A 217 1.22 -10.97 20.83
CA LEU A 217 -0.01 -10.62 20.10
C LEU A 217 -0.84 -9.57 20.84
N LEU A 218 -0.50 -9.27 22.10
CA LEU A 218 -1.14 -8.27 22.94
C LEU A 218 -0.06 -7.44 23.64
N THR A 219 -0.12 -6.10 23.54
CA THR A 219 0.82 -5.21 24.23
C THR A 219 0.61 -5.27 25.75
N ASN A 220 1.62 -4.89 26.53
CA ASN A 220 1.51 -4.84 28.00
C ASN A 220 0.39 -3.89 28.46
N GLU A 221 0.22 -2.78 27.75
CA GLU A 221 -0.83 -1.80 28.02
C GLU A 221 -2.23 -2.33 27.64
N GLY A 222 -2.32 -3.08 26.53
CA GLY A 222 -3.55 -3.79 26.15
C GLY A 222 -3.94 -4.88 27.16
N LEU A 223 -2.97 -5.62 27.70
CA LEU A 223 -3.23 -6.59 28.78
C LEU A 223 -3.75 -5.89 30.04
N LYS A 224 -3.16 -4.75 30.42
CA LYS A 224 -3.58 -3.98 31.60
C LYS A 224 -5.05 -3.52 31.51
N GLN A 225 -5.44 -2.93 30.38
CA GLN A 225 -6.82 -2.48 30.15
C GLN A 225 -7.84 -3.62 30.22
N VAL A 226 -7.50 -4.80 29.70
CA VAL A 226 -8.39 -5.96 29.73
C VAL A 226 -8.54 -6.52 31.15
N LEU A 227 -7.48 -6.53 31.95
CA LEU A 227 -7.56 -6.95 33.35
C LEU A 227 -8.42 -5.99 34.17
N GLU A 228 -8.23 -4.67 34.01
CA GLU A 228 -9.03 -3.63 34.69
C GLU A 228 -10.53 -3.71 34.33
N GLN A 229 -10.87 -4.20 33.14
CA GLN A 229 -12.26 -4.39 32.70
C GLN A 229 -12.89 -5.72 33.14
N LEU A 230 -12.07 -6.73 33.47
CA LEU A 230 -12.56 -8.03 33.94
C LEU A 230 -12.66 -8.11 35.48
N GLU A 231 -12.00 -7.19 36.18
CA GLU A 231 -12.07 -7.02 37.64
C GLU A 231 -13.17 -6.04 38.10
N ASN A 232 -13.80 -5.29 37.18
CA ASN A 232 -14.99 -4.45 37.40
C ASN A 232 -16.27 -5.10 36.87
#